data_AF-A0A812CEK0-F1
#
_entry.id   AF-A0A812CEK0-F1
#
_cell.length_a   1.000
_cell.length_b   1.000
_cell.length_c   1.000
_cell.angle_alpha   90.00
_cell.angle_beta   90.00
_cell.angle_gamma   90.00
#
_symmetry.space_group_name_H-M   'P 1'
#
loop_
_entity.id
_entity.type
_entity.pdbx_description
1 polymer ?
#
loop_
_entity_poly.entity_id
_entity_poly.type
_entity_poly.pdbx_seq_one_letter_code
_entity_poly.pdbx_strand_id
1 'polypeptide(L)'
;MLSVHCCRVSAEELKANLTSLPYIKVYLKEEIPEDYHYKHNRRIQPLLVVPNEGYSLTSHNTTYRGLGEHGYNNSLPDMHPFFMATGPSFKKNASVDIFNSVDLYPMMCAILRLKPAPNNGTLKIVSSLFETVDNESFTTFITYIIVLALTVTLVVVFGVGACRQHRFLKRKHMTFHGAGFKYSVTPAHHTQTSLLSDSEDDSVLP
;
A
#
# COMPACT_ATOMS: atom_id res chain seq x y z
N MET A 1 32.57 22.49 11.48
CA MET A 1 33.09 22.03 12.79
C MET A 1 34.51 21.48 12.63
N LEU A 2 35.41 21.70 13.60
CA LEU A 2 36.80 21.21 13.59
C LEU A 2 37.10 20.37 14.82
N SER A 3 37.54 19.12 14.63
CA SER A 3 38.03 18.23 15.69
C SER A 3 39.54 18.33 15.81
N VAL A 4 40.07 18.57 17.01
CA VAL A 4 41.50 18.81 17.25
C VAL A 4 42.11 17.69 18.07
N HIS A 5 43.09 17.00 17.49
CA HIS A 5 43.93 16.05 18.22
C HIS A 5 45.08 16.80 18.90
N CYS A 6 45.33 16.47 20.18
CA CYS A 6 46.24 17.21 21.04
C CYS A 6 47.52 16.40 21.27
N CYS A 7 48.62 16.75 20.58
CA CYS A 7 49.90 16.01 20.70
C CYS A 7 50.87 16.60 21.74
N ARG A 8 50.91 17.93 21.86
CA ARG A 8 51.94 18.66 22.65
C ARG A 8 51.36 19.55 23.74
N VAL A 9 50.10 19.93 23.60
CA VAL A 9 49.37 20.85 24.47
C VAL A 9 48.11 20.13 24.92
N SER A 10 47.71 20.30 26.18
CA SER A 10 46.49 19.68 26.70
C SER A 10 45.23 20.29 26.06
N ALA A 11 44.13 19.54 26.06
CA ALA A 11 42.86 20.03 25.51
C ALA A 11 42.31 21.19 26.34
N GLU A 12 42.52 21.15 27.66
CA GLU A 12 42.12 22.16 28.63
C GLU A 12 42.87 23.48 28.40
N GLU A 13 44.19 23.39 28.17
CA GLU A 13 45.02 24.56 27.85
C GLU A 13 44.64 25.16 26.50
N LEU A 14 44.43 24.34 25.47
CA LEU A 14 43.94 24.83 24.17
C LEU A 14 42.57 25.47 24.30
N LYS A 15 41.65 24.89 25.08
CA LYS A 15 40.35 25.49 25.35
C LYS A 15 40.50 26.86 26.00
N ALA A 16 41.33 26.98 27.04
CA ALA A 16 41.56 28.25 27.72
C ALA A 16 42.08 29.34 26.75
N ASN A 17 42.99 28.97 25.85
CA ASN A 17 43.57 29.88 24.86
C ASN A 17 42.57 30.29 23.77
N LEU A 18 41.65 29.41 23.38
CA LEU A 18 40.71 29.65 22.27
C LEU A 18 39.38 30.25 22.73
N THR A 19 38.97 30.09 23.99
CA THR A 19 37.65 30.53 24.49
C THR A 19 37.46 32.05 24.43
N SER A 20 38.55 32.83 24.42
CA SER A 20 38.50 34.30 24.28
C SER A 20 38.24 34.78 22.86
N LEU A 21 38.36 33.91 21.85
CA LEU A 21 38.16 34.29 20.46
C LEU A 21 36.66 34.49 20.17
N PRO A 22 36.27 35.59 19.49
CA PRO A 22 34.89 35.79 19.11
C PRO A 22 34.49 34.80 18.01
N TYR A 23 33.18 34.55 17.90
CA TYR A 23 32.55 33.78 16.81
C TYR A 23 32.90 32.28 16.75
N ILE A 24 33.51 31.73 17.81
CA ILE A 24 33.70 30.30 17.96
C ILE A 24 33.19 29.82 19.31
N LYS A 25 32.82 28.54 19.38
CA LYS A 25 32.55 27.82 20.62
C LYS A 25 33.52 26.66 20.70
N VAL A 26 34.10 26.47 21.88
CA VAL A 26 35.11 25.45 22.12
C VAL A 26 34.59 24.52 23.22
N TYR A 27 34.51 23.24 22.91
CA TYR A 27 34.06 22.22 23.84
C TYR A 27 35.17 21.20 24.05
N LEU A 28 35.46 20.86 25.30
CA LEU A 28 36.03 19.56 25.60
C LEU A 28 35.02 18.49 25.18
N LYS A 29 35.49 17.29 24.87
CA LYS A 29 34.64 16.18 24.46
C LYS A 29 33.44 15.99 25.40
N GLU A 30 33.69 16.03 26.71
CA GLU A 30 32.71 15.80 27.77
C GLU A 30 31.64 16.90 27.83
N GLU A 31 31.98 18.09 27.34
CA GLU A 31 31.14 19.30 27.36
C GLU A 31 30.33 19.50 26.08
N ILE A 32 30.54 18.65 25.07
CA ILE A 32 29.74 18.70 23.83
C ILE A 32 28.25 18.56 24.21
N PRO A 33 27.38 19.48 23.76
CA PRO A 33 25.95 19.44 24.05
C PRO A 33 25.32 18.10 23.67
N GLU A 34 24.44 17.59 24.52
CA GLU A 34 23.84 16.27 24.33
C GLU A 34 22.94 16.22 23.08
N ASP A 35 22.27 17.34 22.76
CA ASP A 35 21.39 17.47 21.59
C ASP A 35 22.13 17.31 20.25
N TYR A 36 23.47 17.41 20.25
CA TYR A 36 24.26 17.12 19.04
C TYR A 36 24.34 15.62 18.77
N HIS A 37 24.05 14.77 19.77
CA HIS A 37 24.23 13.32 19.74
C HIS A 37 25.59 12.88 19.18
N TYR A 38 26.62 13.70 19.43
CA TYR A 38 27.94 13.55 18.81
C TYR A 38 29.01 13.02 19.80
N LYS A 39 28.89 13.40 21.08
CA LYS A 39 29.88 13.19 22.16
C LYS A 39 30.33 11.73 22.36
N HIS A 40 29.38 10.80 22.38
CA HIS A 40 29.58 9.43 22.86
C HIS A 40 30.16 8.49 21.79
N ASN A 41 31.27 8.89 21.16
CA ASN A 41 32.00 8.05 20.22
C ASN A 41 33.51 8.07 20.49
N ARG A 42 34.16 6.92 20.37
CA ARG A 42 35.62 6.80 20.53
C ARG A 42 36.42 7.65 19.53
N ARG A 43 35.82 8.00 18.38
CA ARG A 43 36.47 8.79 17.32
C ARG A 43 36.39 10.30 17.55
N ILE A 44 35.58 10.75 18.51
CA ILE A 44 35.53 12.18 18.85
C ILE A 44 36.82 12.54 19.56
N GLN A 45 37.50 13.56 19.02
CA GLN A 45 38.74 14.10 19.56
C GLN A 45 38.52 14.81 20.91
N PRO A 46 39.57 15.00 21.72
CA PRO A 46 39.45 15.65 23.03
C PRO A 46 38.87 17.07 22.99
N LEU A 47 39.06 17.79 21.88
CA LEU A 47 38.61 19.16 21.71
C LEU A 47 37.83 19.35 20.40
N LEU A 48 36.70 20.03 20.49
CA LEU A 48 35.82 20.36 19.38
C LEU A 48 35.64 21.87 19.27
N VAL A 49 35.98 22.43 18.11
CA VAL A 49 35.78 23.86 17.81
C VAL A 49 34.65 24.00 16.81
N VAL A 50 33.63 24.78 17.17
CA VAL A 50 32.44 25.02 16.37
C VAL A 50 32.38 26.52 16.06
N PRO A 51 32.58 26.95 14.80
CA PRO A 51 32.36 28.34 14.44
C PRO A 51 30.87 28.68 14.50
N ASN A 52 30.55 29.95 14.76
CA ASN A 52 29.22 30.49 14.55
C ASN A 52 28.87 30.46 13.06
N GLU A 53 27.58 30.45 12.74
CA GLU A 53 27.09 30.51 11.36
C GLU A 53 27.69 31.72 10.61
N GLY A 54 28.13 31.49 9.37
CA GLY A 54 28.81 32.48 8.54
C GLY A 54 30.33 32.59 8.75
N TYR A 55 30.90 31.90 9.74
CA TYR A 55 32.34 31.89 10.00
C TYR A 55 32.97 30.55 9.61
N SER A 56 34.15 30.61 8.99
CA SER A 56 34.92 29.43 8.61
C SER A 56 36.24 29.36 9.38
N LEU A 57 36.60 28.16 9.83
CA LEU A 57 37.91 27.89 10.42
C LEU A 57 38.89 27.51 9.32
N THR A 58 39.99 28.25 9.21
CA THR A 58 41.01 28.03 8.20
C THR A 58 42.38 27.95 8.84
N SER A 59 43.32 27.28 8.17
CA SER A 59 44.72 27.32 8.58
C SER A 59 45.38 28.59 8.05
N HIS A 60 46.47 29.01 8.71
CA HIS A 60 47.14 30.29 8.52
C HIS A 60 47.60 30.61 7.08
N ASN A 61 47.59 29.61 6.18
CA ASN A 61 48.05 29.74 4.78
C ASN A 61 46.97 29.46 3.73
N THR A 62 45.68 29.46 4.11
CA THR A 62 44.59 29.22 3.16
C THR A 62 43.62 30.38 3.12
N THR A 63 43.61 31.12 2.01
CA THR A 63 42.53 32.07 1.72
C THR A 63 41.30 31.30 1.26
N TYR A 64 40.38 31.01 2.17
CA TYR A 64 39.09 30.43 1.82
C TYR A 64 38.20 31.52 1.20
N ARG A 65 37.73 31.29 -0.03
CA ARG A 65 36.84 32.21 -0.77
C ARG A 65 35.48 31.58 -1.06
N GLY A 66 35.08 30.56 -0.29
CA GLY A 66 33.76 29.97 -0.41
C GLY A 66 32.68 30.99 -0.03
N LEU A 67 31.65 31.08 -0.87
CA LEU A 67 30.49 31.94 -0.62
C LEU A 67 29.40 31.23 0.20
N GLY A 68 29.56 29.92 0.45
CA GLY A 68 28.67 29.11 1.25
C GLY A 68 29.46 28.02 1.96
N GLU A 69 29.00 27.63 3.14
CA GLU A 69 29.65 26.63 4.00
C GLU A 69 28.58 25.94 4.85
N HIS A 70 28.87 24.75 5.35
CA HIS A 70 27.95 23.98 6.19
C HIS A 70 28.66 23.25 7.34
N GLY A 71 27.90 22.48 8.14
CA GLY A 71 28.44 21.76 9.29
C GLY A 71 28.57 22.61 10.56
N TYR A 72 27.69 23.61 10.67
CA TYR A 72 27.40 24.35 11.89
C TYR A 72 26.48 23.52 12.81
N ASN A 73 25.86 24.18 13.81
CA ASN A 73 24.85 23.55 14.64
C ASN A 73 23.66 23.09 13.78
N ASN A 74 23.24 21.83 13.93
CA ASN A 74 22.13 21.25 13.18
C ASN A 74 20.75 21.83 13.52
N SER A 75 20.62 22.62 14.60
CA SER A 75 19.39 23.37 14.90
C SER A 75 19.18 24.63 14.05
N LEU A 76 20.19 25.03 13.27
CA LEU A 76 20.11 26.22 12.42
C LEU A 76 19.28 25.91 11.16
N PRO A 77 18.30 26.76 10.79
CA PRO A 77 17.46 26.55 9.61
C PRO A 77 18.25 26.38 8.31
N ASP A 78 19.36 27.09 8.12
CA ASP A 78 20.19 26.98 6.91
C ASP A 78 20.88 25.60 6.79
N MET A 79 20.98 24.84 7.88
CA MET A 79 21.50 23.48 7.90
C MET A 79 20.42 22.41 7.67
N HIS A 80 19.14 22.80 7.53
CA HIS A 80 18.05 21.87 7.32
C HIS A 80 17.90 21.54 5.82
N PRO A 81 18.11 20.27 5.39
CA PRO A 81 17.82 19.88 4.01
C PRO A 81 16.30 19.78 3.79
N PHE A 82 15.88 19.84 2.52
CA PHE A 82 14.50 19.53 2.16
C PHE A 82 14.28 18.02 2.02
N PHE A 83 13.03 17.59 2.22
CA PHE A 83 12.58 16.23 1.95
C PHE A 83 11.37 16.25 1.02
N MET A 84 11.40 15.40 -0.02
CA MET A 84 10.28 15.22 -0.94
C MET A 84 10.20 13.75 -1.33
N ALA A 85 8.99 13.20 -1.34
CA ALA A 85 8.74 11.84 -1.75
C ALA A 85 7.44 11.77 -2.57
N THR A 86 7.43 10.89 -3.56
CA THR A 86 6.25 10.58 -4.37
C THR A 86 6.23 9.08 -4.65
N GLY A 87 5.05 8.49 -4.61
CA GLY A 87 4.87 7.06 -4.82
C GLY A 87 3.55 6.56 -4.24
N PRO A 88 3.19 5.30 -4.52
CA PRO A 88 1.90 4.72 -4.11
C PRO A 88 1.74 4.61 -2.59
N SER A 89 2.86 4.56 -1.85
CA SER A 89 2.84 4.50 -0.38
C SER A 89 2.62 5.87 0.27
N PHE A 90 2.75 6.97 -0.48
CA PHE A 90 2.67 8.34 0.05
C PHE A 90 1.38 9.02 -0.38
N LYS A 91 0.80 9.79 0.55
CA LYS A 91 -0.36 10.64 0.27
C LYS A 91 -0.04 11.69 -0.78
N LYS A 92 -1.00 11.93 -1.65
CA LYS A 92 -0.92 13.04 -2.63
C LYS A 92 -1.13 14.37 -1.93
N ASN A 93 -0.35 15.38 -2.31
CA ASN A 93 -0.44 16.75 -1.79
C ASN A 93 -0.37 16.85 -0.25
N ALA A 94 0.35 15.92 0.38
CA ALA A 94 0.59 15.97 1.82
C ALA A 94 1.87 16.77 2.12
N SER A 95 1.82 17.55 3.19
CA SER A 95 2.97 18.18 3.82
C SER A 95 3.10 17.69 5.25
N VAL A 96 4.30 17.81 5.80
CA VAL A 96 4.59 17.51 7.20
C VAL A 96 5.47 18.61 7.76
N ASP A 97 5.36 18.83 9.06
CA ASP A 97 6.29 19.71 9.79
C ASP A 97 7.71 19.14 9.79
N ILE A 98 8.66 19.94 10.27
CA ILE A 98 10.06 19.54 10.42
C ILE A 98 10.15 18.24 11.22
N PHE A 99 10.94 17.30 10.71
CA PHE A 99 11.21 16.02 11.37
C PHE A 99 12.70 15.69 11.29
N ASN A 100 13.15 14.71 12.06
CA ASN A 100 14.56 14.39 12.16
C ASN A 100 15.01 13.49 11.02
N SER A 101 16.22 13.71 10.51
CA SER A 101 16.79 12.86 9.45
C SER A 101 16.91 11.38 9.85
N VAL A 102 17.05 11.09 11.14
CA VAL A 102 17.06 9.71 11.67
C VAL A 102 15.73 8.98 11.46
N ASP A 103 14.62 9.70 11.28
CA ASP A 103 13.29 9.11 11.03
C ASP A 103 13.15 8.55 9.61
N LEU A 104 14.08 8.91 8.69
CA LEU A 104 14.09 8.38 7.31
C LEU A 104 14.36 6.88 7.26
N TYR A 105 15.22 6.35 8.13
CA TYR A 105 15.53 4.92 8.15
C TYR A 105 14.31 4.04 8.45
N PRO A 106 13.58 4.23 9.57
CA PRO A 106 12.38 3.44 9.83
C PRO A 106 11.28 3.68 8.78
N MET A 107 11.20 4.89 8.19
CA MET A 107 10.29 5.18 7.07
C MET A 107 10.62 4.32 5.84
N MET A 108 11.88 4.24 5.43
CA MET A 108 12.32 3.38 4.32
C MET A 108 12.04 1.90 4.62
N CYS A 109 12.30 1.44 5.85
CA CYS A 109 11.95 0.08 6.26
C CYS A 109 10.44 -0.19 6.15
N ALA A 110 9.59 0.76 6.54
CA ALA A 110 8.14 0.61 6.44
C ALA A 110 7.68 0.45 4.98
N ILE A 111 8.19 1.28 4.07
CA ILE A 111 7.89 1.21 2.62
C ILE A 111 8.34 -0.14 2.04
N LEU A 112 9.53 -0.59 2.41
CA LEU A 112 10.12 -1.85 1.94
C LEU A 112 9.58 -3.09 2.67
N ARG A 113 8.69 -2.92 3.65
CA ARG A 113 8.16 -3.98 4.52
C ARG A 113 9.26 -4.77 5.23
N LEU A 114 10.31 -4.08 5.66
CA LEU A 114 11.43 -4.64 6.41
C LEU A 114 11.28 -4.36 7.91
N LYS A 115 11.75 -5.30 8.74
CA LYS A 115 11.91 -5.06 10.17
C LYS A 115 13.14 -4.16 10.37
N PRO A 116 12.99 -2.95 10.94
CA PRO A 116 14.13 -2.08 11.19
C PRO A 116 15.03 -2.68 12.27
N ALA A 117 16.35 -2.51 12.11
CA ALA A 117 17.31 -2.73 13.20
C ALA A 117 17.14 -1.65 14.28
N PRO A 118 17.67 -1.85 15.51
CA PRO A 118 17.68 -0.81 16.54
C PRO A 118 18.27 0.50 15.99
N ASN A 119 17.53 1.59 16.11
CA ASN A 119 17.88 2.91 15.61
C ASN A 119 17.21 4.00 16.47
N ASN A 120 17.58 5.26 16.26
CA ASN A 120 17.09 6.39 17.04
C ASN A 120 15.90 7.13 16.37
N GLY A 121 15.44 6.68 15.21
CA GLY A 121 14.33 7.28 14.49
C GLY A 121 12.96 6.81 14.99
N THR A 122 11.92 7.58 14.67
CA THR A 122 10.52 7.29 14.98
C THR A 122 9.64 7.46 13.75
N LEU A 123 8.63 6.60 13.62
CA LEU A 123 7.63 6.72 12.55
C LEU A 123 6.55 7.77 12.84
N LYS A 124 6.46 8.31 14.06
CA LYS A 124 5.29 9.11 14.50
C LYS A 124 4.95 10.27 13.57
N ILE A 125 5.96 11.06 13.18
CA ILE A 125 5.75 12.25 12.34
C ILE A 125 5.58 11.82 10.88
N VAL A 126 6.49 10.99 10.38
CA VAL A 126 6.51 10.55 8.97
C VAL A 126 5.36 9.61 8.59
N SER A 127 4.73 8.90 9.53
CA SER A 127 3.59 8.04 9.25
C SER A 127 2.36 8.81 8.75
N SER A 128 2.28 10.10 9.08
CA SER A 128 1.22 10.98 8.56
C SER A 128 1.26 11.10 7.04
N LEU A 129 2.45 10.93 6.43
CA LEU A 129 2.67 10.98 4.99
C LEU A 129 2.22 9.71 4.26
N PHE A 130 2.04 8.60 4.97
CA PHE A 130 1.68 7.33 4.32
C PHE A 130 0.20 7.23 4.02
N GLU A 131 -0.11 6.66 2.86
CA GLU A 131 -1.46 6.18 2.56
C GLU A 131 -1.83 5.06 3.53
N THR A 132 -3.08 5.04 3.98
CA THR A 132 -3.58 3.91 4.74
C THR A 132 -3.65 2.71 3.81
N VAL A 133 -2.95 1.62 4.15
CA VAL A 133 -2.94 0.39 3.33
C VAL A 133 -4.37 -0.15 3.19
N ASP A 134 -4.93 0.09 2.01
CA ASP A 134 -6.02 -0.56 1.28
C ASP A 134 -7.13 -1.26 2.09
N ASN A 135 -8.01 -0.48 2.74
CA ASN A 135 -9.38 -0.96 2.99
C ASN A 135 -10.07 -1.40 1.67
N GLU A 136 -9.68 -0.79 0.54
CA GLU A 136 -10.15 -1.11 -0.81
C GLU A 136 -9.82 -2.54 -1.25
N SER A 137 -8.67 -3.10 -0.85
CA SER A 137 -8.33 -4.47 -1.25
C SER A 137 -9.25 -5.46 -0.52
N PHE A 138 -9.43 -5.27 0.80
CA PHE A 138 -10.31 -6.12 1.60
C PHE A 138 -11.79 -6.00 1.17
N THR A 139 -12.29 -4.80 0.90
CA THR A 139 -13.66 -4.61 0.37
C THR A 139 -13.80 -5.20 -1.02
N THR A 140 -12.81 -5.08 -1.89
CA THR A 140 -12.81 -5.71 -3.23
C THR A 140 -12.84 -7.24 -3.13
N PHE A 141 -12.04 -7.84 -2.23
CA PHE A 141 -12.06 -9.28 -2.00
C PHE A 141 -13.40 -9.77 -1.44
N ILE A 142 -13.95 -9.07 -0.44
CA ILE A 142 -15.25 -9.40 0.17
C ILE A 142 -16.38 -9.26 -0.85
N THR A 143 -16.41 -8.17 -1.63
CA THR A 143 -17.44 -7.94 -2.65
C THR A 143 -17.39 -9.00 -3.75
N TYR A 144 -16.19 -9.40 -4.19
CA TYR A 144 -16.03 -10.47 -5.16
C TYR A 144 -16.57 -11.82 -4.65
N ILE A 145 -16.28 -12.17 -3.38
CA ILE A 145 -16.82 -13.38 -2.75
C ILE A 145 -18.35 -13.37 -2.69
N ILE A 146 -18.95 -12.24 -2.32
CA ILE A 146 -20.41 -12.09 -2.24
C ILE A 146 -21.06 -12.26 -3.61
N VAL A 147 -20.54 -11.60 -4.63
CA VAL A 147 -21.06 -11.69 -6.01
C VAL A 147 -20.96 -13.13 -6.54
N LEU A 148 -19.84 -13.80 -6.29
CA LEU A 148 -19.66 -15.21 -6.66
C LEU A 148 -20.69 -16.11 -5.96
N ALA A 149 -20.93 -15.92 -4.66
CA ALA A 149 -21.91 -16.71 -3.92
C ALA A 149 -23.35 -16.50 -4.45
N LEU A 150 -23.73 -15.25 -4.75
CA LEU A 150 -25.04 -14.92 -5.29
C LEU A 150 -25.26 -15.51 -6.69
N THR A 151 -24.27 -15.40 -7.57
CA THR A 151 -24.34 -15.97 -8.93
C THR A 151 -24.46 -17.49 -8.91
N VAL A 152 -23.65 -18.17 -8.10
CA VAL A 152 -23.75 -19.64 -7.91
C VAL A 152 -25.13 -20.03 -7.37
N THR A 153 -25.64 -19.29 -6.38
CA THR A 153 -26.96 -19.56 -5.80
C THR A 153 -28.07 -19.41 -6.84
N LEU A 154 -28.05 -18.36 -7.65
CA LEU A 154 -29.02 -18.16 -8.73
C LEU A 154 -28.96 -19.29 -9.76
N VAL A 155 -27.76 -19.68 -10.21
CA VAL A 155 -27.59 -20.79 -11.17
C VAL A 155 -28.15 -22.10 -10.61
N VAL A 156 -27.92 -22.39 -9.33
CA VAL A 156 -28.47 -23.57 -8.66
C VAL A 156 -29.99 -23.50 -8.58
N VAL A 157 -30.56 -22.36 -8.18
CA VAL A 157 -32.02 -22.17 -8.07
C VAL A 157 -32.71 -22.31 -9.42
N PHE A 158 -32.19 -21.65 -10.47
CA PHE A 158 -32.74 -21.77 -11.82
C PHE A 158 -32.54 -23.17 -12.40
N GLY A 159 -31.40 -23.81 -12.16
CA GLY A 159 -31.13 -25.18 -12.57
C GLY A 159 -32.10 -26.17 -11.94
N VAL A 160 -32.27 -26.11 -10.61
CA VAL A 160 -33.26 -26.94 -9.88
C VAL A 160 -34.68 -26.62 -10.34
N GLY A 161 -35.01 -25.34 -10.53
CA GLY A 161 -36.32 -24.89 -11.05
C GLY A 161 -36.62 -25.47 -12.43
N ALA A 162 -35.68 -25.35 -13.38
CA ALA A 162 -35.79 -25.91 -14.72
C ALA A 162 -35.92 -27.44 -14.69
N CYS A 163 -35.12 -28.13 -13.86
CA CYS A 163 -35.23 -29.57 -13.67
C CYS A 163 -36.61 -29.98 -13.11
N ARG A 164 -37.13 -29.24 -12.12
CA ARG A 164 -38.46 -29.49 -11.54
C ARG A 164 -39.56 -29.24 -12.58
N GLN A 165 -39.48 -28.15 -13.34
CA GLN A 165 -40.44 -27.80 -14.38
C GLN A 165 -40.45 -28.84 -15.50
N HIS A 166 -39.28 -29.28 -15.97
CA HIS A 166 -39.17 -30.34 -16.97
C HIS A 166 -39.78 -31.66 -16.47
N ARG A 167 -39.50 -32.06 -15.22
CA ARG A 167 -40.12 -33.24 -14.60
C ARG A 167 -41.64 -33.12 -14.51
N PHE A 168 -42.16 -31.94 -14.19
CA PHE A 168 -43.60 -31.67 -14.13
C PHE A 168 -44.26 -31.76 -15.52
N LEU A 169 -43.67 -31.13 -16.54
CA LEU A 169 -44.16 -31.20 -17.92
C LEU A 169 -44.11 -32.63 -18.47
N LYS A 170 -43.03 -33.39 -18.21
CA LYS A 170 -42.93 -34.81 -18.58
C LYS A 170 -44.01 -35.66 -17.90
N ARG A 171 -44.31 -35.43 -16.61
CA ARG A 171 -45.41 -36.11 -15.91
C ARG A 171 -46.78 -35.80 -16.56
N LYS A 172 -47.06 -34.54 -16.89
CA LYS A 172 -48.28 -34.14 -17.60
C LYS A 172 -48.42 -34.80 -18.99
N HIS A 173 -47.33 -34.89 -19.74
CA HIS A 173 -47.32 -35.56 -21.05
C HIS A 173 -47.62 -37.07 -20.93
N MET A 174 -47.09 -37.74 -19.90
CA MET A 174 -47.39 -39.16 -19.64
C MET A 174 -48.84 -39.39 -19.19
N THR A 175 -49.44 -38.46 -18.43
CA THR A 175 -50.86 -38.55 -18.07
C THR A 175 -51.79 -38.31 -19.27
N PHE A 176 -51.39 -37.50 -20.25
CA PHE A 176 -52.20 -37.24 -21.46
C PHE A 176 -52.23 -38.45 -22.41
N HIS A 177 -51.14 -39.22 -22.51
CA HIS A 177 -51.11 -40.46 -23.31
C HIS A 177 -51.80 -41.66 -22.62
N GLY A 178 -52.14 -41.58 -21.33
CA GLY A 178 -52.84 -42.65 -20.59
C GLY A 178 -54.37 -42.57 -20.64
N ALA A 179 -54.94 -41.47 -21.16
CA ALA A 179 -56.38 -41.28 -21.28
C ALA A 179 -56.90 -41.77 -22.64
N GLY A 180 -56.85 -43.09 -22.88
CA GLY A 180 -57.46 -43.70 -24.05
C GLY A 180 -58.99 -43.57 -24.03
N PHE A 181 -59.53 -42.84 -25.00
CA PHE A 181 -60.96 -42.62 -25.22
C PHE A 181 -61.63 -43.94 -25.67
N LYS A 182 -62.45 -44.55 -24.80
CA LYS A 182 -63.29 -45.71 -25.15
C LYS A 182 -64.60 -45.22 -25.77
N TYR A 183 -64.82 -45.46 -27.04
CA TYR A 183 -66.14 -45.30 -27.66
C TYR A 183 -66.99 -46.56 -27.43
N SER A 184 -68.27 -46.36 -27.09
CA SER A 184 -69.29 -47.39 -26.95
C SER A 184 -70.04 -47.52 -28.28
N VAL A 185 -70.05 -48.71 -28.88
CA VAL A 185 -70.87 -49.03 -30.05
C VAL A 185 -72.12 -49.77 -29.59
N THR A 186 -73.30 -49.22 -29.85
CA THR A 186 -74.60 -49.90 -29.75
C THR A 186 -75.09 -50.31 -31.15
N PRO A 187 -75.66 -51.52 -31.34
CA PRO A 187 -75.98 -52.01 -32.68
C PRO A 187 -77.40 -51.66 -33.14
N ALA A 188 -77.47 -51.41 -34.46
CA ALA A 188 -78.51 -51.77 -35.43
C ALA A 188 -79.94 -51.21 -35.28
N HIS A 189 -80.35 -50.46 -36.31
CA HIS A 189 -81.58 -50.78 -37.04
C HIS A 189 -81.38 -50.63 -38.56
N HIS A 190 -81.80 -51.68 -39.25
CA HIS A 190 -81.87 -51.90 -40.69
C HIS A 190 -82.53 -50.76 -41.46
N THR A 191 -81.89 -50.30 -42.54
CA THR A 191 -82.59 -50.03 -43.81
C THR A 191 -81.66 -50.39 -44.97
N GLN A 192 -82.16 -51.30 -45.81
CA GLN A 192 -81.52 -51.85 -46.99
C GLN A 192 -81.88 -50.96 -48.19
N THR A 193 -80.88 -50.46 -48.91
CA THR A 193 -81.06 -50.05 -50.32
C THR A 193 -79.77 -50.30 -51.09
N SER A 194 -79.98 -50.67 -52.35
CA SER A 194 -79.12 -51.46 -53.23
C SER A 194 -78.41 -50.59 -54.28
N LEU A 195 -77.18 -51.01 -54.61
CA LEU A 195 -76.44 -50.89 -55.89
C LEU A 195 -75.95 -49.51 -56.41
N LEU A 196 -74.63 -49.39 -56.55
CA LEU A 196 -73.83 -49.27 -57.82
C LEU A 196 -72.39 -48.89 -57.41
N SER A 197 -71.44 -49.83 -57.38
CA SER A 197 -70.48 -50.21 -58.44
C SER A 197 -69.32 -49.22 -58.64
N ASP A 198 -68.11 -49.73 -58.37
CA ASP A 198 -66.79 -49.46 -58.98
C ASP A 198 -66.27 -48.00 -58.97
N SER A 199 -65.00 -47.70 -58.72
CA SER A 199 -63.76 -48.44 -58.95
C SER A 199 -62.62 -47.86 -58.11
N GLU A 200 -61.61 -48.70 -57.91
CA GLU A 200 -60.24 -48.44 -57.48
C GLU A 200 -59.60 -47.20 -58.15
N ASP A 201 -58.71 -46.48 -57.48
CA ASP A 201 -57.28 -46.47 -57.86
C ASP A 201 -56.39 -45.77 -56.82
N ASP A 202 -55.16 -46.25 -56.83
CA ASP A 202 -54.05 -46.18 -55.90
C ASP A 202 -53.25 -44.86 -55.90
N SER A 203 -52.28 -44.85 -54.99
CA SER A 203 -50.91 -44.36 -55.17
C SER A 203 -50.64 -42.90 -54.74
N VAL A 204 -49.93 -42.68 -53.61
CA VAL A 204 -48.46 -42.76 -53.38
C VAL A 204 -47.79 -41.39 -53.60
N LEU A 205 -47.25 -40.86 -52.48
CA LEU A 205 -46.00 -40.14 -52.20
C LEU A 205 -45.19 -39.48 -53.36
N PRO A 206 -44.21 -38.59 -53.06
CA PRO A 206 -43.95 -37.80 -51.85
C PRO A 206 -44.05 -36.28 -52.07
#